data_AF-A0A6G1PPZ1-F1
#
_entry.id   AF-A0A6G1PPZ1-F1
#
_cell.length_a   1.000
_cell.length_b   1.000
_cell.length_c   1.000
_cell.angle_alpha   90.00
_cell.angle_beta   90.00
_cell.angle_gamma   90.00
#
_symmetry.space_group_name_H-M   'P 1'
#
loop_
_entity.id
_entity.type
_entity.pdbx_description
1 polymer ?
#
loop_
_entity_poly.entity_id
_entity_poly.type
_entity_poly.pdbx_seq_one_letter_code
_entity_poly.pdbx_strand_id
1 'polypeptide(L)'
;MRFCVAACKTYYETVRRNFRYSHPDLAAQAAAMKSSARSRQRRKRLLEARQSVLSAEEVDFWRGITIDMMSDEEDGTCEGISGWIVRPPSFLSQELADLCAKLQARLEANPKYAATHHRRLQIGPHSDRLPPNTYDSDAGKKHFNVNLMPQIQLEANFCSKSGKIF
;
A
#
# COMPACT_ATOMS: atom_id res chain seq x y z
N MET A 1 -12.50 1.39 -35.90
CA MET A 1 -11.07 1.18 -36.27
C MET A 1 -10.02 1.76 -35.30
N ARG A 2 -10.37 2.54 -34.24
CA ARG A 2 -9.38 3.14 -33.32
C ARG A 2 -8.75 2.20 -32.29
N PHE A 3 -9.36 1.03 -32.02
CA PHE A 3 -8.86 0.07 -31.03
C PHE A 3 -7.59 -0.68 -31.46
N CYS A 4 -7.40 -0.92 -32.77
CA CYS A 4 -6.24 -1.67 -33.28
C CYS A 4 -4.92 -0.89 -33.12
N VAL A 5 -4.92 0.42 -33.35
CA VAL A 5 -3.68 1.23 -33.25
C VAL A 5 -3.20 1.33 -31.80
N ALA A 6 -4.12 1.50 -30.84
CA ALA A 6 -3.78 1.54 -29.42
C ALA A 6 -3.22 0.20 -28.92
N ALA A 7 -3.83 -0.92 -29.33
CA ALA A 7 -3.34 -2.26 -28.99
C ALA A 7 -1.98 -2.58 -29.62
N CYS A 8 -1.75 -2.20 -30.87
CA CYS A 8 -0.43 -2.33 -31.50
C CYS A 8 0.62 -1.50 -30.75
N LYS A 9 0.30 -0.26 -30.36
CA LYS A 9 1.21 0.60 -29.61
C LYS A 9 1.61 -0.02 -28.27
N THR A 10 0.65 -0.49 -27.48
CA THR A 10 0.93 -1.12 -26.17
C THR A 10 1.74 -2.41 -26.32
N TYR A 11 1.48 -3.20 -27.37
CA TYR A 11 2.28 -4.38 -27.70
C TYR A 11 3.75 -4.01 -27.93
N TYR A 12 4.04 -3.08 -28.84
CA TYR A 12 5.41 -2.70 -29.15
C TYR A 12 6.12 -2.01 -27.96
N GLU A 13 5.41 -1.21 -27.17
CA GLU A 13 5.95 -0.63 -25.94
C GLU A 13 6.34 -1.72 -24.92
N THR A 14 5.55 -2.80 -24.84
CA THR A 14 5.85 -3.95 -23.98
C THR A 14 7.07 -4.71 -24.46
N VAL A 15 7.16 -5.00 -25.75
CA VAL A 15 8.33 -5.67 -26.36
C VAL A 15 9.59 -4.85 -26.12
N ARG A 16 9.55 -3.54 -26.37
CA ARG A 16 10.69 -2.63 -26.13
C ARG A 16 11.11 -2.60 -24.67
N ARG A 17 10.14 -2.56 -23.74
CA ARG A 17 10.42 -2.59 -22.30
C ARG A 17 11.06 -3.92 -21.87
N ASN A 18 10.55 -5.04 -22.37
CA ASN A 18 11.09 -6.36 -22.07
C ASN A 18 12.53 -6.53 -22.60
N PHE A 19 12.78 -6.09 -23.83
CA PHE A 19 14.13 -6.09 -24.41
C PHE A 19 15.10 -5.22 -23.59
N ARG A 20 14.66 -4.02 -23.18
CA ARG A 20 15.46 -3.15 -22.31
C ARG A 20 15.80 -3.86 -20.98
N TYR A 21 14.85 -4.55 -20.37
CA TYR A 21 15.04 -5.26 -19.11
C TYR A 21 15.69 -6.64 -19.22
N SER A 22 15.93 -7.16 -20.44
CA SER A 22 16.75 -8.34 -20.64
C SER A 22 18.26 -8.05 -20.63
N HIS A 23 18.67 -6.77 -20.68
CA HIS A 23 20.07 -6.41 -20.49
C HIS A 23 20.53 -6.72 -19.06
N PRO A 24 21.69 -7.37 -18.87
CA PRO A 24 22.17 -7.78 -17.54
C PRO A 24 22.35 -6.58 -16.59
N ASP A 25 22.79 -5.43 -17.12
CA ASP A 25 22.98 -4.19 -16.34
C ASP A 25 21.67 -3.66 -15.74
N LEU A 26 20.52 -4.00 -16.34
CA LEU A 26 19.20 -3.58 -15.90
C LEU A 26 18.42 -4.71 -15.21
N ALA A 27 19.00 -5.90 -15.05
CA ALA A 27 18.32 -7.06 -14.47
C ALA A 27 17.90 -6.80 -13.00
N ALA A 28 18.78 -6.17 -12.21
CA ALA A 28 18.46 -5.78 -10.84
C ALA A 28 17.30 -4.76 -10.78
N GLN A 29 17.32 -3.76 -11.67
CA GLN A 29 16.25 -2.77 -11.78
C GLN A 29 14.92 -3.42 -12.17
N ALA A 30 14.95 -4.35 -13.14
CA ALA A 30 13.79 -5.08 -13.59
C ALA A 30 13.19 -5.97 -12.49
N ALA A 31 14.05 -6.65 -11.71
CA ALA A 31 13.63 -7.44 -10.57
C ALA A 31 12.96 -6.55 -9.50
N ALA A 32 13.55 -5.40 -9.18
CA ALA A 32 13.00 -4.43 -8.23
C ALA A 32 11.65 -3.85 -8.70
N MET A 33 11.48 -3.56 -9.98
CA MET A 33 10.19 -3.11 -10.53
C MET A 33 9.13 -4.20 -10.46
N LYS A 34 9.49 -5.46 -10.77
CA LYS A 34 8.57 -6.60 -10.66
C LYS A 34 8.16 -6.86 -9.20
N SER A 35 9.10 -6.79 -8.25
CA SER A 35 8.80 -6.97 -6.83
C SER A 35 7.91 -5.84 -6.30
N SER A 36 8.21 -4.58 -6.65
CA SER A 36 7.40 -3.40 -6.29
C SER A 36 5.97 -3.50 -6.83
N ALA A 37 5.81 -3.85 -8.11
CA ALA A 37 4.49 -4.04 -8.72
C ALA A 37 3.70 -5.18 -8.04
N ARG A 38 4.38 -6.28 -7.69
CA ARG A 38 3.78 -7.40 -6.94
C ARG A 38 3.33 -6.97 -5.54
N SER A 39 4.18 -6.27 -4.78
CA SER A 39 3.84 -5.74 -3.45
C SER A 39 2.61 -4.83 -3.54
N ARG A 40 2.59 -3.87 -4.48
CA ARG A 40 1.46 -2.97 -4.67
C ARG A 40 0.16 -3.73 -4.99
N GLN A 41 0.22 -4.74 -5.84
CA GLN A 41 -0.93 -5.57 -6.17
C GLN A 41 -1.42 -6.39 -4.97
N ARG A 42 -0.52 -6.91 -4.12
CA ARG A 42 -0.89 -7.61 -2.88
C ARG A 42 -1.58 -6.65 -1.91
N ARG A 43 -1.02 -5.47 -1.67
CA ARG A 43 -1.62 -4.42 -0.83
C ARG A 43 -3.01 -4.02 -1.32
N LYS A 44 -3.21 -3.89 -2.63
CA LYS A 44 -4.53 -3.64 -3.21
C LYS A 44 -5.54 -4.74 -2.87
N ARG A 45 -5.18 -6.01 -3.08
CA ARG A 45 -6.06 -7.14 -2.75
C ARG A 45 -6.34 -7.24 -1.25
N LEU A 46 -5.34 -6.95 -0.41
CA LEU A 46 -5.51 -6.93 1.04
C LEU A 46 -6.48 -5.84 1.48
N LEU A 47 -6.40 -4.65 0.89
CA LEU A 47 -7.35 -3.56 1.14
C LEU A 47 -8.78 -4.00 0.81
N GLU A 48 -9.00 -4.57 -0.38
CA GLU A 48 -10.29 -5.06 -0.84
C GLU A 48 -10.83 -6.17 0.08
N ALA A 49 -9.98 -7.13 0.47
CA ALA A 49 -10.34 -8.21 1.39
C ALA A 49 -10.77 -7.67 2.76
N ARG A 50 -10.00 -6.75 3.35
CA ARG A 50 -10.34 -6.13 4.64
C ARG A 50 -11.62 -5.30 4.55
N GLN A 51 -11.84 -4.59 3.45
CA GLN A 51 -13.06 -3.83 3.22
C GLN A 51 -14.30 -4.73 3.19
N SER A 52 -14.17 -5.98 2.71
CA SER A 52 -15.29 -6.92 2.64
C SER A 52 -15.80 -7.44 3.99
N VAL A 53 -15.03 -7.26 5.07
CA VAL A 53 -15.36 -7.75 6.42
C VAL A 53 -15.55 -6.63 7.45
N LEU A 54 -15.69 -5.39 6.99
CA LEU A 54 -15.98 -4.23 7.84
C LEU A 54 -17.37 -4.36 8.47
N SER A 55 -17.50 -4.00 9.74
CA SER A 55 -18.80 -3.72 10.35
C SER A 55 -19.26 -2.30 10.05
N ALA A 56 -20.55 -2.01 10.21
CA ALA A 56 -21.12 -0.68 9.96
C ALA A 56 -20.44 0.42 10.79
N GLU A 57 -20.09 0.13 12.04
CA GLU A 57 -19.42 1.04 12.97
C GLU A 57 -17.98 1.39 12.54
N GLU A 58 -17.33 0.50 11.78
CA GLU A 58 -15.93 0.65 11.37
C GLU A 58 -15.80 1.39 10.02
N VAL A 59 -16.91 1.56 9.27
CA VAL A 59 -16.90 2.17 7.93
C VAL A 59 -16.41 3.62 7.98
N ASP A 60 -16.84 4.39 8.97
CA ASP A 60 -16.45 5.80 9.08
C ASP A 60 -14.98 5.99 9.45
N PHE A 61 -14.43 5.07 10.25
CA PHE A 61 -13.00 5.03 10.50
C PHE A 61 -12.24 4.55 9.26
N TRP A 62 -12.75 3.57 8.51
CA TRP A 62 -12.09 3.06 7.30
C TRP A 62 -12.10 4.05 6.12
N ARG A 63 -12.90 5.12 6.20
CA ARG A 63 -13.03 6.12 5.13
C ARG A 63 -11.71 6.83 4.88
N GLY A 64 -11.23 6.75 3.63
CA GLY A 64 -9.96 7.38 3.22
C GLY A 64 -8.74 6.47 3.33
N ILE A 65 -8.87 5.24 3.85
CA ILE A 65 -7.80 4.26 3.85
C ILE A 65 -7.39 3.90 2.42
N THR A 66 -6.09 3.97 2.12
CA THR A 66 -5.51 3.68 0.80
C THR A 66 -4.65 2.42 0.83
N ILE A 67 -4.22 1.96 -0.35
CA ILE A 67 -3.30 0.81 -0.50
C ILE A 67 -1.97 1.00 0.23
N ASP A 68 -1.58 2.24 0.52
CA ASP A 68 -0.31 2.54 1.19
C ASP A 68 -0.38 2.29 2.69
N MET A 69 -1.59 2.26 3.26
CA MET A 69 -1.84 1.93 4.67
C MET A 69 -1.82 0.42 4.94
N MET A 70 -1.78 -0.40 3.89
CA MET A 70 -1.75 -1.85 4.04
C MET A 70 -0.33 -2.37 4.30
N SER A 71 -0.21 -3.47 5.02
CA SER A 71 1.07 -4.16 5.27
C SER A 71 1.69 -4.71 3.99
N ASP A 72 3.02 -4.71 3.92
CA ASP A 72 3.72 -5.47 2.88
C ASP A 72 3.66 -6.96 3.23
N GLU A 73 3.37 -7.79 2.21
CA GLU A 73 3.28 -9.24 2.33
C GLU A 73 4.25 -9.87 1.34
N GLU A 74 5.35 -10.41 1.85
CA GLU A 74 6.41 -11.03 1.06
C GLU A 74 6.45 -12.54 1.23
N ASP A 75 6.81 -13.25 0.17
CA ASP A 75 6.98 -14.71 0.27
C ASP A 75 8.22 -14.99 1.13
N GLY A 76 8.06 -15.80 2.16
CA GLY A 76 9.16 -16.14 3.06
C GLY A 76 8.92 -17.43 3.83
N THR A 77 9.96 -17.86 4.54
CA THR A 77 9.91 -19.04 5.40
C THR A 77 10.46 -18.64 6.75
N CYS A 78 9.77 -19.01 7.83
CA CYS A 78 10.28 -18.86 9.18
C CYS A 78 10.12 -20.17 9.94
N GLU A 79 11.17 -20.62 10.60
CA GLU A 79 11.20 -21.88 11.37
C GLU A 79 10.69 -23.09 10.56
N GLY A 80 11.00 -23.14 9.26
CA GLY A 80 10.54 -24.19 8.36
C GLY A 80 9.10 -24.06 7.86
N ILE A 81 8.36 -23.05 8.32
CA ILE A 81 6.99 -22.75 7.89
C ILE A 81 7.03 -21.71 6.77
N SER A 82 6.59 -22.09 5.57
CA SER A 82 6.40 -21.17 4.46
C SER A 82 5.13 -20.33 4.65
N GLY A 83 5.22 -19.04 4.42
CA GLY A 83 4.09 -18.12 4.56
C GLY A 83 4.38 -16.74 4.02
N TRP A 84 3.48 -15.80 4.28
CA TRP A 84 3.69 -14.39 3.96
C TRP A 84 4.27 -13.67 5.17
N ILE A 85 5.50 -13.19 5.04
CA ILE A 85 6.11 -12.28 6.01
C ILE A 85 5.36 -10.95 5.93
N VAL A 86 4.70 -10.59 7.02
CA VAL A 86 3.89 -9.38 7.14
C VAL A 86 4.73 -8.28 7.78
N ARG A 87 4.93 -7.17 7.05
CA ARG A 87 5.56 -5.96 7.58
C ARG A 87 4.57 -4.81 7.61
N PRO A 88 4.03 -4.42 8.78
CA PRO A 88 3.14 -3.26 8.89
C PRO A 88 3.91 -1.96 8.62
N PRO A 89 3.31 -0.93 7.98
CA PRO A 89 3.92 0.39 7.87
C PRO A 89 4.14 1.02 9.25
N SER A 90 5.30 1.63 9.46
CA SER A 90 5.71 2.25 10.72
C SER A 90 4.93 3.52 11.06
N PHE A 91 4.40 4.22 10.06
CA PHE A 91 3.67 5.48 10.20
C PHE A 91 2.20 5.31 10.58
N LEU A 92 1.69 4.09 10.70
CA LEU A 92 0.29 3.85 11.09
C LEU A 92 0.03 4.26 12.53
N SER A 93 -1.17 4.77 12.80
CA SER A 93 -1.67 4.91 14.16
C SER A 93 -1.92 3.54 14.79
N GLN A 94 -1.83 3.47 16.12
CA GLN A 94 -2.11 2.23 16.85
C GLN A 94 -3.55 1.78 16.63
N GLU A 95 -4.51 2.71 16.63
CA GLU A 95 -5.93 2.41 16.38
C GLU A 95 -6.16 1.74 15.02
N LEU A 96 -5.51 2.23 13.97
CA LEU A 96 -5.60 1.64 12.64
C LEU A 96 -4.88 0.28 12.57
N ALA A 97 -3.75 0.13 13.27
CA ALA A 97 -3.06 -1.16 13.37
C ALA A 97 -3.96 -2.22 14.05
N ASP A 98 -4.62 -1.85 15.14
CA ASP A 98 -5.53 -2.72 15.88
C ASP A 98 -6.76 -3.10 15.04
N LEU A 99 -7.36 -2.13 14.33
CA LEU A 99 -8.45 -2.40 13.40
C LEU A 99 -8.01 -3.36 12.28
N CYS A 100 -6.82 -3.14 11.70
CA CYS A 100 -6.28 -4.04 10.69
C CYS A 100 -6.08 -5.47 11.22
N ALA A 101 -5.62 -5.63 12.47
CA ALA A 101 -5.49 -6.93 13.11
C ALA A 101 -6.86 -7.60 13.35
N LYS A 102 -7.86 -6.83 13.81
CA LYS A 102 -9.23 -7.30 13.99
C LYS A 102 -9.88 -7.77 12.69
N LEU A 103 -9.76 -6.99 11.61
CA LEU A 103 -10.26 -7.37 10.28
C LEU A 103 -9.54 -8.61 9.74
N GLN A 104 -8.23 -8.72 9.99
CA GLN A 104 -7.47 -9.90 9.60
C GLN A 104 -7.96 -11.16 10.36
N ALA A 105 -8.22 -11.06 11.66
CA ALA A 105 -8.76 -12.17 12.43
C ALA A 105 -10.14 -12.61 11.92
N ARG A 106 -11.00 -11.68 11.49
CA ARG A 106 -12.28 -12.02 10.85
C ARG A 106 -12.11 -12.76 9.52
N LEU A 107 -11.13 -12.35 8.70
CA LEU A 107 -10.82 -13.05 7.45
C LEU A 107 -10.32 -14.47 7.73
N GLU A 108 -9.41 -14.63 8.70
CA GLU A 108 -8.84 -15.95 9.05
C GLU A 108 -9.85 -16.88 9.72
N ALA A 109 -10.84 -16.33 10.42
CA ALA A 109 -11.97 -17.09 10.95
C ALA A 109 -12.86 -17.69 9.84
N ASN A 110 -12.82 -17.15 8.62
CA ASN A 110 -13.54 -17.72 7.48
C ASN A 110 -12.76 -18.91 6.89
N PRO A 111 -13.29 -20.15 6.95
CA PRO A 111 -12.57 -21.34 6.50
C PRO A 111 -12.24 -21.31 5.01
N LYS A 112 -13.10 -20.68 4.17
CA LYS A 112 -12.83 -20.53 2.73
C LYS A 112 -11.64 -19.62 2.47
N TYR A 113 -11.54 -18.54 3.24
CA TYR A 113 -10.42 -17.62 3.15
C TYR A 113 -9.13 -18.30 3.63
N ALA A 114 -9.18 -18.93 4.81
CA ALA A 114 -8.03 -19.63 5.40
C ALA A 114 -7.46 -20.74 4.50
N ALA A 115 -8.32 -21.50 3.81
CA ALA A 115 -7.88 -22.58 2.91
C ALA A 115 -7.23 -22.09 1.61
N THR A 116 -7.51 -20.85 1.18
CA THR A 116 -7.05 -20.32 -0.11
C THR A 116 -5.86 -19.37 0.01
N HIS A 117 -5.60 -18.85 1.22
CA HIS A 117 -4.58 -17.85 1.47
C HIS A 117 -3.37 -18.46 2.17
N HIS A 118 -2.19 -17.89 1.90
CA HIS A 118 -0.98 -18.30 2.61
C HIS A 118 -1.07 -17.88 4.08
N ARG A 119 -0.49 -18.70 4.95
CA ARG A 119 -0.35 -18.35 6.37
C ARG A 119 0.43 -17.06 6.51
N ARG A 120 -0.09 -16.12 7.28
CA ARG A 120 0.57 -14.85 7.58
C ARG A 120 1.53 -15.03 8.76
N LEU A 121 2.78 -14.64 8.56
CA LEU A 121 3.87 -14.71 9.53
C LEU A 121 4.21 -13.28 9.96
N GLN A 122 3.89 -12.92 11.20
CA GLN A 122 4.23 -11.61 11.76
C GLN A 122 5.65 -11.61 12.31
N ILE A 123 6.61 -11.78 11.41
CA ILE A 123 8.01 -12.01 11.76
C ILE A 123 8.86 -11.03 10.98
N GLY A 124 9.49 -10.09 11.67
CA GLY A 124 10.35 -9.08 11.07
C GLY A 124 9.98 -7.65 11.48
N PRO A 125 10.84 -6.69 11.09
CA PRO A 125 10.63 -5.28 11.41
C PRO A 125 9.42 -4.71 10.65
N HIS A 126 8.98 -3.54 11.09
CA HIS A 126 8.05 -2.71 10.33
C HIS A 126 8.61 -2.36 8.94
N SER A 127 7.71 -2.02 8.02
CA SER A 127 8.10 -1.59 6.68
C SER A 127 8.81 -0.24 6.73
N ASP A 128 9.93 -0.12 6.00
CA ASP A 128 10.70 1.12 5.83
C ASP A 128 10.01 2.15 4.90
N ARG A 129 8.78 1.86 4.46
CA ARG A 129 8.04 2.77 3.59
C ARG A 129 7.74 4.09 4.29
N LEU A 130 7.92 5.18 3.54
CA LEU A 130 7.47 6.51 3.94
C LEU A 130 5.95 6.65 3.78
N PRO A 131 5.31 7.53 4.58
CA PRO A 131 3.90 7.85 4.39
C PRO A 131 3.66 8.45 2.99
N PRO A 132 2.45 8.28 2.43
CA PRO A 132 2.11 8.87 1.13
C PRO A 132 2.19 10.40 1.18
N ASN A 133 2.78 11.01 0.14
CA ASN A 133 2.98 12.46 0.05
C ASN A 133 1.66 13.25 0.01
N THR A 134 0.59 12.63 -0.49
CA THR A 134 -0.74 13.22 -0.58
C THR A 134 -1.72 12.32 0.15
N TYR A 135 -2.37 12.87 1.17
CA TYR A 135 -3.40 12.20 1.94
C TYR A 135 -4.43 13.21 2.43
N ASP A 136 -5.68 12.77 2.62
CA ASP A 136 -6.71 13.62 3.19
C ASP A 136 -6.33 14.02 4.62
N SER A 137 -6.32 15.32 4.90
CA SER A 137 -5.85 15.84 6.18
C SER A 137 -6.70 15.39 7.36
N ASP A 138 -8.01 15.22 7.16
CA ASP A 138 -8.93 14.84 8.23
C ASP A 138 -8.88 13.33 8.52
N ALA A 139 -8.79 12.50 7.48
CA ALA A 139 -8.46 11.08 7.64
C ALA A 139 -7.06 10.90 8.26
N GLY A 140 -6.10 11.75 7.89
CA GLY A 140 -4.71 11.64 8.33
C GLY A 140 -4.54 11.73 9.84
N LYS A 141 -5.34 12.58 10.51
CA LYS A 141 -5.33 12.73 11.98
C LYS A 141 -5.69 11.42 12.71
N LYS A 142 -6.46 10.54 12.07
CA LYS A 142 -6.91 9.26 12.63
C LYS A 142 -5.97 8.11 12.27
N HIS A 143 -5.41 8.14 11.05
CA HIS A 143 -4.73 6.98 10.45
C HIS A 143 -3.22 7.00 10.62
N PHE A 144 -2.62 8.17 10.82
CA PHE A 144 -1.18 8.30 11.05
C PHE A 144 -0.86 8.42 12.53
N ASN A 145 0.32 7.92 12.89
CA ASN A 145 0.94 8.32 14.14
C ASN A 145 1.23 9.82 14.10
N VAL A 146 0.87 10.55 15.17
CA VAL A 146 1.00 12.00 15.28
C VAL A 146 2.43 12.48 14.99
N ASN A 147 3.43 11.66 15.31
CA ASN A 147 4.85 11.97 15.08
C ASN A 147 5.35 11.73 13.64
N LEU A 148 4.56 11.01 12.82
CA LEU A 148 4.91 10.62 11.45
C LEU A 148 3.88 11.10 10.43
N MET A 149 3.02 12.05 10.81
CA MET A 149 2.14 12.70 9.84
C MET A 149 3.01 13.36 8.76
N PRO A 150 2.73 13.13 7.46
CA PRO A 150 3.35 13.94 6.43
C PRO A 150 3.03 15.40 6.74
N GLN A 151 4.05 16.25 6.78
CA GLN A 151 3.85 17.70 6.91
C GLN A 151 3.06 18.14 5.68
N ILE A 152 1.74 18.22 5.84
CA ILE A 152 0.84 18.82 4.86
C ILE A 152 1.38 20.21 4.65
N GLN A 153 1.78 20.54 3.42
CA GLN A 153 2.30 21.86 3.07
C GLN A 153 1.33 22.93 3.58
N LEU A 154 1.70 23.57 4.70
CA LEU A 154 1.18 24.86 5.13
C LEU A 154 1.80 26.00 4.30
N GLU A 155 2.31 25.70 3.11
CA GLU A 155 2.77 26.68 2.13
C GLU A 155 1.63 27.10 1.20
N ALA A 156 0.55 27.63 1.78
CA ALA A 156 -0.47 28.32 0.99
C ALA A 156 -0.96 29.64 1.61
N ASN A 157 -0.49 30.03 2.81
CA ASN A 157 -1.05 31.20 3.51
C ASN A 157 -0.04 32.28 3.95
N PHE A 158 1.24 32.21 3.56
CA PHE A 158 2.21 33.28 3.89
C PHE A 158 2.44 34.32 2.79
N CYS A 159 1.92 34.13 1.57
CA CYS A 159 2.06 35.09 0.47
C CYS A 159 0.74 35.85 0.19
N SER A 160 0.13 36.44 1.23
CA SER A 160 -0.98 37.40 1.04
C SER A 160 -0.97 38.56 2.05
N LYS A 161 0.13 38.73 2.81
CA LYS A 161 0.27 39.84 3.76
C LYS A 161 1.63 40.51 3.67
N SER A 162 1.90 41.15 2.53
CA SER A 162 2.75 42.34 2.49
C SER A 162 1.91 43.45 1.86
N GLY A 163 1.32 44.25 2.75
CA GLY A 163 0.38 45.31 2.40
C GLY A 163 1.03 46.41 1.57
N LYS A 164 0.23 46.95 0.64
CA LYS A 164 0.20 48.39 0.38
C LYS A 164 -0.19 49.07 1.69
N ILE A 165 0.59 50.04 2.19
CA ILE A 165 0.14 51.33 2.74
C ILE A 165 1.34 52.31 2.75
N PHE A 166 1.14 53.45 2.06
CA PHE A 166 1.90 54.72 1.97
C PHE A 166 3.40 54.73 1.65
#